data_AF-A0A938AA31-F1
#
_entry.id   AF-A0A938AA31-F1
#
_cell.length_a   1.000
_cell.length_b   1.000
_cell.length_c   1.000
_cell.angle_alpha   90.00
_cell.angle_beta   90.00
_cell.angle_gamma   90.00
#
_symmetry.space_group_name_H-M   'P 1'
#
loop_
_entity.id
_entity.type
_entity.pdbx_description
1 polymer ?
#
loop_
_entity_poly.entity_id
_entity_poly.type
_entity_poly.pdbx_seq_one_letter_code
_entity_poly.pdbx_strand_id
1 'polypeptide(L)'
;MLLAVALSAIFGRGPERPPIGVEPGRVEAREPGKVFGPQVGFTSRRSLDDHFDKHGAEFSGVSKAEYLRIAQTLRDSRVGGPILEEIRRDGVSTRFDRRDGTFVAFNRDGTIRTCFRPNDGERYFRRQADR
;
A
#
# COMPACT_ATOMS: atom_id res chain seq x y z
N MET A 1 45.86 -62.68 14.99
CA MET A 1 46.20 -62.50 13.57
C MET A 1 44.88 -62.26 12.85
N LEU A 2 44.64 -61.22 12.08
CA LEU A 2 45.51 -60.30 11.36
C LEU A 2 44.87 -58.91 11.35
N LEU A 3 45.74 -57.92 11.34
CA LEU A 3 45.49 -56.51 11.09
C LEU A 3 44.97 -56.29 9.66
N ALA A 4 44.04 -55.36 9.45
CA ALA A 4 43.92 -54.65 8.18
C ALA A 4 43.43 -53.22 8.44
N VAL A 5 44.39 -52.30 8.37
CA VAL A 5 44.19 -50.85 8.28
C VAL A 5 43.79 -50.52 6.84
N ALA A 6 42.77 -49.68 6.65
CA ALA A 6 42.58 -48.95 5.40
C ALA A 6 42.28 -47.48 5.71
N LEU A 7 42.92 -46.64 4.92
CA LEU A 7 43.26 -45.24 5.11
C LEU A 7 42.20 -44.30 4.50
N SER A 8 42.19 -43.04 4.98
CA SER A 8 41.66 -41.84 4.31
C SER A 8 40.13 -41.68 4.30
N ALA A 9 39.53 -40.49 4.43
CA ALA A 9 39.99 -39.14 4.18
C ALA A 9 39.21 -38.15 5.07
N ILE A 10 39.90 -37.10 5.54
CA ILE A 10 39.29 -35.88 6.07
C ILE A 10 38.85 -35.04 4.87
N PHE A 11 37.56 -34.76 4.69
CA PHE A 11 37.09 -33.56 3.98
C PHE A 11 35.80 -33.08 4.63
N GLY A 12 35.78 -31.78 4.97
CA GLY A 12 34.79 -31.14 5.82
C GLY A 12 33.40 -31.05 5.19
N ARG A 13 32.39 -31.26 6.03
CA ARG A 13 31.00 -30.94 5.73
C ARG A 13 30.69 -29.56 6.31
N GLY A 14 30.88 -28.52 5.50
CA GLY A 14 30.23 -27.23 5.75
C GLY A 14 28.71 -27.39 5.61
N PRO A 15 27.89 -26.54 6.25
CA PRO A 15 26.44 -26.64 6.13
C PRO A 15 26.03 -26.35 4.68
N GLU A 16 25.44 -27.35 4.03
CA GLU A 16 24.86 -27.22 2.70
C GLU A 16 23.71 -26.20 2.77
N ARG A 17 23.82 -25.13 1.98
CA ARG A 17 22.71 -24.20 1.76
C ARG A 17 21.63 -24.92 0.96
N PRO A 18 20.37 -24.94 1.40
CA PRO A 18 19.30 -25.48 0.57
C PRO A 18 19.12 -24.61 -0.70
N PRO A 19 18.70 -25.22 -1.82
CA PRO A 19 18.53 -24.50 -3.08
C PRO A 19 17.45 -23.42 -2.94
N ILE A 20 17.72 -22.26 -3.56
CA ILE A 20 16.78 -21.14 -3.70
C ILE A 20 15.60 -21.63 -4.54
N GLY A 21 14.55 -22.11 -3.86
CA GLY A 21 13.24 -22.27 -4.44
C GLY A 21 12.64 -20.88 -4.65
N VAL A 22 12.41 -20.51 -5.90
CA VAL A 22 11.54 -19.38 -6.24
C VAL A 22 10.13 -19.82 -5.89
N GLU A 23 9.69 -19.50 -4.67
CA GLU A 23 8.32 -19.72 -4.22
C GLU A 23 7.36 -18.85 -5.06
N PRO A 24 6.36 -19.43 -5.75
CA PRO A 24 5.39 -18.64 -6.49
C PRO A 24 4.49 -17.89 -5.51
N GLY A 25 4.62 -16.56 -5.51
CA GLY A 25 3.54 -15.64 -5.13
C GLY A 25 2.92 -15.87 -3.76
N ARG A 26 3.71 -15.80 -2.68
CA ARG A 26 3.13 -15.43 -1.39
C ARG A 26 2.58 -14.02 -1.55
N VAL A 27 1.26 -13.91 -1.68
CA VAL A 27 0.55 -12.64 -1.54
C VAL A 27 0.82 -12.20 -0.11
N GLU A 28 1.86 -11.40 0.12
CA GLU A 28 2.09 -10.80 1.43
C GLU A 28 0.85 -9.98 1.75
N ALA A 29 0.05 -10.49 2.68
CA ALA A 29 -1.04 -9.75 3.29
C ALA A 29 -0.43 -8.46 3.82
N ARG A 30 -0.94 -7.32 3.35
CA ARG A 30 -0.45 -6.01 3.78
C ARG A 30 -0.59 -5.91 5.30
N GLU A 31 0.46 -5.49 5.99
CA GLU A 31 0.35 -5.23 7.43
C GLU A 31 -0.61 -4.05 7.66
N PRO A 32 -1.72 -4.24 8.39
CA PRO A 32 -2.64 -3.16 8.69
C PRO A 32 -1.90 -2.07 9.48
N GLY A 33 -1.94 -0.84 8.96
CA GLY A 33 -1.30 0.33 9.61
C GLY A 33 0.07 0.74 9.09
N LYS A 34 0.54 0.19 7.95
CA LYS A 34 1.77 0.68 7.29
C LYS A 34 1.63 2.16 6.88
N VAL A 35 2.55 3.00 7.36
CA VAL A 35 2.69 4.41 6.96
C VAL A 35 3.65 4.49 5.77
N PHE A 36 3.27 5.20 4.70
CA PHE A 36 4.12 5.36 3.51
C PHE A 36 4.99 6.62 3.57
N GLY A 37 4.48 7.69 4.18
CA GLY A 37 5.19 8.94 4.35
C GLY A 37 4.98 9.96 3.22
N PRO A 38 5.40 11.22 3.45
CA PRO A 38 5.09 12.36 2.59
C PRO A 38 5.81 12.35 1.23
N GLN A 39 6.80 11.50 1.04
CA GLN A 39 7.54 11.32 -0.21
C GLN A 39 6.78 10.48 -1.25
N VAL A 40 5.84 9.64 -0.80
CA VAL A 40 4.99 8.84 -1.70
C VAL A 40 3.73 9.64 -1.99
N GLY A 41 3.43 9.90 -3.26
CA GLY A 41 2.30 10.73 -3.68
C GLY A 41 1.60 10.15 -4.92
N PHE A 42 1.14 11.00 -5.81
CA PHE A 42 0.70 10.58 -7.15
C PHE A 42 1.87 10.05 -7.97
N THR A 43 1.58 9.27 -9.02
CA THR A 43 2.61 8.64 -9.86
C THR A 43 3.55 9.64 -10.55
N SER A 44 3.11 10.88 -10.75
CA SER A 44 3.89 11.96 -11.35
C SER A 44 3.33 13.32 -10.96
N ARG A 45 4.13 14.39 -11.17
CA ARG A 45 3.66 15.78 -11.00
C ARG A 45 2.46 16.07 -11.89
N ARG A 46 2.51 15.67 -13.15
CA ARG A 46 1.40 15.82 -14.10
C ARG A 46 0.12 15.14 -13.59
N SER A 47 0.23 13.94 -13.04
CA SER A 47 -0.94 13.24 -12.46
C SER A 47 -1.51 13.98 -11.24
N LEU A 48 -0.67 14.60 -10.42
CA LEU A 48 -1.13 15.46 -9.32
C LEU A 48 -1.81 16.72 -9.86
N ASP A 49 -1.23 17.37 -10.88
CA ASP A 49 -1.77 18.56 -11.53
C ASP A 49 -3.17 18.27 -12.10
N ASP A 50 -3.28 17.25 -12.95
CA ASP A 50 -4.53 16.83 -13.58
C ASP A 50 -5.63 16.49 -12.55
N HIS A 51 -5.24 15.95 -11.38
CA HIS A 51 -6.18 15.57 -10.34
C HIS A 51 -6.59 16.76 -9.47
N PHE A 52 -5.66 17.69 -9.21
CA PHE A 52 -5.95 18.93 -8.51
C PHE A 52 -6.87 19.83 -9.34
N ASP A 53 -6.67 19.92 -10.66
CA ASP A 53 -7.53 20.73 -11.53
C ASP A 53 -8.98 20.21 -11.55
N LYS A 54 -9.18 18.90 -11.36
CA LYS A 54 -10.51 18.27 -11.32
C LYS A 54 -11.18 18.37 -9.94
N HIS A 55 -10.43 18.16 -8.87
CA HIS A 55 -10.99 17.91 -7.53
C HIS A 55 -10.56 18.93 -6.47
N GLY A 56 -9.55 19.77 -6.74
CA GLY A 56 -9.01 20.72 -5.76
C GLY A 56 -10.05 21.71 -5.24
N ALA A 57 -11.02 22.11 -6.09
CA ALA A 57 -12.12 23.00 -5.71
C ALA A 57 -13.06 22.40 -4.64
N GLU A 58 -13.13 21.07 -4.55
CA GLU A 58 -13.92 20.37 -3.52
C GLU A 58 -13.37 20.57 -2.11
N PHE A 59 -12.12 21.03 -2.00
CA PHE A 59 -11.39 21.28 -0.77
C PHE A 59 -11.24 22.78 -0.46
N SER A 60 -12.09 23.64 -1.01
CA SER A 60 -12.25 25.08 -0.70
C SER A 60 -10.98 25.82 -0.29
N GLY A 61 -10.29 26.42 -1.26
CA GLY A 61 -9.18 27.35 -1.01
C GLY A 61 -7.83 26.69 -0.72
N VAL A 62 -7.72 25.37 -0.85
CA VAL A 62 -6.43 24.67 -0.71
C VAL A 62 -5.53 24.87 -1.93
N SER A 63 -4.25 25.02 -1.67
CA SER A 63 -3.19 24.88 -2.66
C SER A 63 -3.03 23.41 -3.08
N LYS A 64 -2.37 23.20 -4.21
CA LYS A 64 -2.00 21.86 -4.71
C LYS A 64 -1.15 21.07 -3.71
N ALA A 65 -0.28 21.74 -2.96
CA ALA A 65 0.56 21.10 -1.95
C ALA A 65 -0.26 20.64 -0.74
N GLU A 66 -1.24 21.45 -0.31
CA GLU A 66 -2.18 21.07 0.76
C GLU A 66 -3.09 19.93 0.33
N TYR A 67 -3.58 19.97 -0.92
CA TYR A 67 -4.35 18.88 -1.51
C TYR A 67 -3.58 17.54 -1.51
N LEU A 68 -2.30 17.55 -1.92
CA LEU A 68 -1.44 16.37 -1.82
C LEU A 68 -1.32 15.88 -0.36
N ARG A 69 -1.13 16.82 0.58
CA ARG A 69 -1.04 16.51 2.01
C ARG A 69 -2.31 15.86 2.55
N ILE A 70 -3.49 16.34 2.14
CA ILE A 70 -4.79 15.76 2.52
C ILE A 70 -4.84 14.30 2.07
N ALA A 71 -4.52 14.03 0.80
CA ALA A 71 -4.52 12.68 0.25
C ALA A 71 -3.54 11.74 0.99
N GLN A 72 -2.31 12.21 1.26
CA GLN A 72 -1.30 11.46 2.00
C GLN A 72 -1.70 11.22 3.46
N THR A 73 -2.29 12.21 4.12
CA THR A 73 -2.72 12.12 5.52
C THR A 73 -3.82 11.07 5.66
N LEU A 74 -4.82 11.07 4.78
CA LEU A 74 -5.87 10.05 4.82
C LEU A 74 -5.32 8.65 4.49
N ARG A 75 -4.43 8.55 3.49
CA ARG A 75 -3.74 7.30 3.14
C ARG A 75 -2.92 6.72 4.29
N ASP A 76 -2.34 7.56 5.14
CA ASP A 76 -1.46 7.12 6.23
C ASP A 76 -2.17 7.12 7.62
N SER A 77 -3.45 7.49 7.67
CA SER A 77 -4.23 7.52 8.91
C SER A 77 -4.44 6.13 9.52
N ARG A 78 -4.70 6.06 10.82
CA ARG A 78 -5.11 4.79 11.45
C ARG A 78 -6.53 4.45 11.02
N VAL A 79 -6.75 3.20 10.61
CA VAL A 79 -8.09 2.68 10.29
C VAL A 79 -8.88 2.50 11.59
N GLY A 80 -10.18 2.78 11.53
CA GLY A 80 -11.08 2.76 12.68
C GLY A 80 -11.58 4.15 13.07
N GLY A 81 -12.58 4.17 13.95
CA GLY A 81 -13.31 5.39 14.28
C GLY A 81 -14.01 5.97 13.04
N PRO A 82 -13.66 7.17 12.56
CA PRO A 82 -14.24 7.76 11.36
C PRO A 82 -13.57 7.32 10.06
N ILE A 83 -12.41 6.64 10.13
CA ILE A 83 -11.69 6.19 8.94
C ILE A 83 -12.13 4.78 8.59
N LEU A 84 -12.76 4.64 7.42
CA LEU A 84 -13.08 3.36 6.81
C LEU A 84 -11.98 2.95 5.85
N GLU A 85 -11.76 1.65 5.69
CA GLU A 85 -10.85 1.09 4.69
C GLU A 85 -11.50 -0.12 4.02
N GLU A 86 -11.23 -0.27 2.72
CA GLU A 86 -11.45 -1.50 1.95
C GLU A 86 -10.17 -1.85 1.19
N ILE A 87 -9.85 -3.14 1.08
CA ILE A 87 -8.71 -3.62 0.30
C ILE A 87 -9.22 -4.62 -0.73
N ARG A 88 -9.13 -4.25 -2.00
CA ARG A 88 -9.53 -5.11 -3.10
C ARG A 88 -8.52 -6.23 -3.34
N ARG A 89 -8.95 -7.29 -4.04
CA ARG A 89 -8.11 -8.45 -4.40
C ARG A 89 -6.86 -8.07 -5.20
N ASP A 90 -6.93 -7.01 -6.01
CA ASP A 90 -5.81 -6.49 -6.79
C ASP A 90 -4.80 -5.68 -5.94
N GLY A 91 -5.04 -5.54 -4.63
CA GLY A 91 -4.16 -4.85 -3.70
C GLY A 91 -4.33 -3.33 -3.67
N VAL A 92 -5.36 -2.80 -4.33
CA VAL A 92 -5.74 -1.39 -4.21
C VAL A 92 -6.52 -1.20 -2.91
N SER A 93 -6.07 -0.25 -2.10
CA SER A 93 -6.76 0.16 -0.88
C SER A 93 -7.55 1.44 -1.15
N THR A 94 -8.75 1.51 -0.61
CA THR A 94 -9.54 2.74 -0.55
C THR A 94 -9.79 3.12 0.90
N ARG A 95 -9.80 4.41 1.20
CA ARG A 95 -10.16 4.94 2.51
C ARG A 95 -11.14 6.08 2.40
N PHE A 96 -11.97 6.22 3.43
CA PHE A 96 -12.96 7.27 3.54
C PHE A 96 -12.97 7.84 4.95
N ASP A 97 -12.85 9.17 5.08
CA ASP A 97 -13.04 9.88 6.36
C ASP A 97 -14.49 10.37 6.48
N ARG A 98 -15.20 9.85 7.48
CA ARG A 98 -16.58 10.24 7.79
C ARG A 98 -16.72 11.69 8.28
N ARG A 99 -15.65 12.33 8.74
CA ARG A 99 -15.70 13.69 9.30
C ARG A 99 -15.91 14.74 8.23
N ASP A 100 -15.16 14.63 7.13
CA ASP A 100 -15.11 15.65 6.08
C ASP A 100 -15.49 15.09 4.70
N GLY A 101 -15.81 13.80 4.62
CA GLY A 101 -16.24 13.13 3.40
C GLY A 101 -15.10 12.85 2.42
N THR A 102 -13.84 12.96 2.83
CA THR A 102 -12.71 12.74 1.93
C THR A 102 -12.54 11.25 1.62
N PHE A 103 -12.39 10.93 0.35
CA PHE A 103 -12.09 9.61 -0.18
C PHE A 103 -10.70 9.59 -0.82
N VAL A 104 -9.95 8.50 -0.63
CA VAL A 104 -8.66 8.27 -1.29
C VAL A 104 -8.54 6.82 -1.76
N ALA A 105 -7.94 6.58 -2.93
CA ALA A 105 -7.52 5.24 -3.35
C ALA A 105 -6.03 5.21 -3.69
N PHE A 106 -5.36 4.11 -3.35
CA PHE A 106 -3.92 3.98 -3.51
C PHE A 106 -3.48 2.53 -3.74
N ASN A 107 -2.37 2.36 -4.43
CA ASN A 107 -1.76 1.07 -4.73
C ASN A 107 -1.07 0.45 -3.50
N ARG A 108 -0.66 -0.81 -3.62
CA ARG A 108 0.06 -1.56 -2.57
C ARG A 108 1.38 -0.89 -2.12
N ASP A 109 2.02 -0.14 -3.01
CA ASP A 109 3.23 0.64 -2.76
C ASP A 109 2.97 2.01 -2.09
N GLY A 110 1.70 2.41 -1.96
CA GLY A 110 1.29 3.70 -1.40
C GLY A 110 1.07 4.81 -2.45
N THR A 111 1.31 4.53 -3.73
CA THR A 111 1.08 5.49 -4.82
C THR A 111 -0.40 5.85 -4.89
N ILE A 112 -0.70 7.14 -4.81
CA ILE A 112 -2.07 7.68 -4.81
C ILE A 112 -2.63 7.63 -6.22
N ARG A 113 -3.82 7.04 -6.35
CA ARG A 113 -4.58 6.96 -7.61
C ARG A 113 -5.60 8.08 -7.72
N THR A 114 -6.26 8.42 -6.62
CA THR A 114 -7.29 9.45 -6.57
C THR A 114 -7.49 9.98 -5.14
N CYS A 115 -7.96 11.22 -5.02
CA CYS A 115 -8.43 11.85 -3.78
C CYS A 115 -9.52 12.87 -4.11
N PHE A 116 -10.69 12.79 -3.46
CA PHE A 116 -11.81 13.72 -3.72
C PHE A 116 -12.90 13.59 -2.63
N ARG A 117 -13.93 14.44 -2.66
CA ARG A 117 -15.12 14.37 -1.80
C ARG A 117 -16.34 13.94 -2.63
N PRO A 118 -16.73 12.65 -2.63
CA PRO A 118 -17.93 12.22 -3.32
C PRO A 118 -19.18 12.92 -2.77
N ASN A 119 -20.06 13.38 -3.67
CA ASN A 119 -21.32 14.04 -3.29
C ASN A 119 -22.23 13.18 -2.39
N ASP A 120 -22.18 11.86 -2.56
CA ASP A 120 -22.97 10.90 -1.80
C ASP A 120 -22.18 10.26 -0.64
N GLY A 121 -21.00 10.79 -0.32
CA GLY A 121 -20.22 10.47 0.88
C GLY A 121 -19.95 8.97 1.06
N GLU A 122 -20.26 8.43 2.24
CA GLU A 122 -20.00 7.02 2.56
C GLU A 122 -20.72 6.06 1.60
N ARG A 123 -21.85 6.44 1.01
CA ARG A 123 -22.55 5.59 0.02
C ARG A 123 -21.67 5.33 -1.20
N TYR A 124 -20.86 6.30 -1.63
CA TYR A 124 -19.90 6.11 -2.71
C TYR A 124 -18.84 5.08 -2.32
N PHE A 125 -18.26 5.24 -1.12
CA PHE A 125 -17.23 4.35 -0.60
C PHE A 125 -17.72 2.90 -0.60
N ARG A 126 -18.93 2.64 -0.09
CA ARG A 126 -19.53 1.30 -0.08
C ARG A 126 -19.67 0.71 -1.49
N ARG A 127 -20.18 1.49 -2.46
CA ARG A 127 -20.27 1.02 -3.86
C ARG A 127 -18.92 0.74 -4.51
N GLN A 128 -17.85 1.41 -4.09
CA GLN A 128 -16.50 1.10 -4.59
C GLN A 128 -15.92 -0.15 -3.94
N ALA A 129 -16.33 -0.48 -2.72
CA ALA A 129 -15.90 -1.70 -2.03
C ALA A 129 -16.46 -2.96 -2.70
N ASP A 130 -17.66 -2.87 -3.27
CA ASP A 130 -18.35 -4.00 -3.91
C ASP A 130 -17.88 -4.30 -5.36
N ARG A 131 -16.86 -3.60 -5.88
CA ARG A 131 -16.35 -3.70 -7.26
C ARG A 131 -15.06 -4.51 -7.36
#